data_AF-A0A3S4XAZ5-F1
#
_entry.id   AF-A0A3S4XAZ5-F1
#
_cell.length_a   1.000
_cell.length_b   1.000
_cell.length_c   1.000
_cell.angle_alpha   90.00
_cell.angle_beta   90.00
_cell.angle_gamma   90.00
#
_symmetry.space_group_name_H-M   'P 1'
#
loop_
_entity.id
_entity.type
_entity.pdbx_description
1 polymer ?
#
loop_
_entity_poly.entity_id
_entity_poly.type
_entity_poly.pdbx_seq_one_letter_code
_entity_poly.pdbx_strand_id
1 'polypeptide(L)' 'MEKAHEAMCQVIGESVVQICSEKRVITNESIIEMIEMLSEGQEVDLAVEFALDMLR' A
#
# COMPACT_ATOMS: atom_id res chain seq x y z
N MET A 1 7.59 -17.35 0.25
CA MET A 1 7.75 -16.45 1.41
C MET A 1 8.39 -15.15 0.97
N GLU A 2 9.63 -15.14 0.47
CA GLU A 2 10.35 -13.91 0.06
C GLU A 2 9.60 -13.05 -0.97
N LYS A 3 9.08 -13.66 -2.05
CA LYS A 3 8.32 -12.92 -3.10
C LYS A 3 7.04 -12.23 -2.61
N ALA A 4 6.36 -12.80 -1.63
CA ALA A 4 5.14 -12.19 -1.09
C ALA A 4 5.48 -10.97 -0.22
N HIS A 5 6.61 -11.03 0.50
CA HIS A 5 7.13 -9.91 1.27
C HIS A 5 7.62 -8.79 0.34
N GLU A 6 8.30 -9.11 -0.76
CA GLU A 6 8.71 -8.14 -1.77
C GLU A 6 7.51 -7.41 -2.39
N ALA A 7 6.47 -8.16 -2.78
CA ALA A 7 5.25 -7.58 -3.36
C ALA A 7 4.52 -6.65 -2.37
N MET A 8 4.40 -7.06 -1.10
CA MET A 8 3.83 -6.22 -0.03
C MET A 8 4.64 -4.93 0.17
N CYS A 9 5.97 -5.04 0.23
CA CYS A 9 6.84 -3.87 0.34
C CYS A 9 6.70 -2.92 -0.87
N GLN A 10 6.46 -3.46 -2.06
CA GLN A 10 6.23 -2.66 -3.25
C GLN A 10 4.91 -1.88 -3.18
N VAL A 11 3.80 -2.52 -2.79
CA VAL A 11 2.50 -1.85 -2.58
C VAL A 11 2.63 -0.66 -1.61
N ILE A 12 3.33 -0.86 -0.50
CA ILE A 12 3.56 0.19 0.50
C ILE A 12 4.44 1.29 -0.08
N GLY A 13 5.53 0.92 -0.78
CA GLY A 13 6.45 1.87 -1.39
C GLY A 13 5.78 2.77 -2.42
N GLU A 14 4.96 2.20 -3.31
CA GLU A 14 4.19 2.93 -4.31
C GLU A 14 3.21 3.91 -3.66
N SER A 15 2.52 3.47 -2.61
CA SER A 15 1.59 4.31 -1.85
C SER A 15 2.30 5.49 -1.17
N VAL A 16 3.46 5.25 -0.56
CA VAL A 16 4.28 6.31 0.05
C VAL A 16 4.78 7.31 -0.99
N VAL A 17 5.22 6.84 -2.16
CA VAL A 17 5.64 7.72 -3.26
C VAL A 17 4.49 8.61 -3.72
N GLN A 18 3.28 8.05 -3.84
CA GLN A 18 2.08 8.81 -4.23
C GLN A 18 1.75 9.90 -3.18
N ILE A 19 1.73 9.55 -1.89
CA ILE A 19 1.50 10.50 -0.78
C ILE A 19 2.53 11.63 -0.77
N CYS A 20 3.81 11.30 -1.01
CA CYS A 20 4.89 12.29 -1.13
C CYS A 20 4.64 13.25 -2.30
N SER A 21 4.21 12.73 -3.46
CA SER A 21 3.93 13.53 -4.65
C SER A 21 2.80 14.54 -4.42
N GLU A 22 1.81 14.15 -3.60
CA GLU A 22 0.68 14.98 -3.18
C GLU A 22 1.02 15.94 -2.03
N LYS A 23 2.25 15.87 -1.50
CA LYS A 23 2.70 16.64 -0.31
C LYS A 23 1.82 16.39 0.92
N ARG A 24 1.25 15.19 1.03
CA ARG A 24 0.47 14.75 2.19
C ARG A 24 1.39 14.21 3.28
N VAL A 25 0.90 14.22 4.53
CA VAL A 25 1.60 13.61 5.66
C VAL A 25 1.55 12.09 5.54
N ILE A 26 2.67 11.43 5.78
CA ILE A 26 2.77 9.96 5.83
C ILE A 26 2.38 9.50 7.23
N THR A 27 1.27 8.76 7.33
CA THR A 27 0.82 8.04 8.51
C THR A 27 0.35 6.65 8.07
N ASN A 28 0.20 5.69 8.98
CA ASN A 28 -0.38 4.40 8.62
C ASN A 28 -1.76 4.57 7.96
N GLU A 29 -2.59 5.48 8.49
CA GLU A 29 -3.91 5.80 7.94
C GLU A 29 -3.82 6.34 6.50
N SER A 30 -2.90 7.28 6.23
CA SER A 30 -2.77 7.82 4.86
C SER A 30 -2.20 6.81 3.88
N ILE A 31 -1.36 5.88 4.34
CA ILE A 31 -0.88 4.74 3.53
C ILE A 31 -2.02 3.77 3.25
N ILE A 32 -2.83 3.41 4.24
CA ILE A 32 -4.01 2.53 4.07
C ILE A 32 -4.96 3.13 3.03
N GLU A 33 -5.34 4.40 3.18
CA GLU A 33 -6.21 5.09 2.22
C GLU A 33 -5.64 5.08 0.80
N MET A 34 -4.32 5.28 0.66
CA MET A 34 -3.67 5.30 -0.64
C MET A 34 -3.58 3.91 -1.27
N ILE A 35 -3.30 2.87 -0.48
CA ILE A 35 -3.33 1.48 -0.94
C ILE A 35 -4.72 1.14 -1.47
N GLU A 36 -5.76 1.45 -0.70
CA GLU A 36 -7.15 1.19 -1.09
C GLU A 36 -7.48 1.91 -2.41
N MET A 37 -7.16 3.21 -2.53
CA MET A 37 -7.37 4.00 -3.76
C MET A 37 -6.63 3.43 -4.98
N LEU A 38 -5.37 3.05 -4.84
CA LEU A 38 -4.57 2.49 -5.94
C LEU A 38 -5.04 1.08 -6.35
N SER A 39 -5.65 0.34 -5.43
CA SER A 39 -6.19 -1.00 -5.66
C SER A 39 -7.61 -1.04 -6.21
N GLU A 40 -8.33 0.10 -6.23
CA GLU A 40 -9.71 0.16 -6.74
C GLU A 40 -9.79 -0.32 -8.20
N GLY A 41 -10.61 -1.35 -8.44
CA GLY A 41 -10.84 -1.90 -9.78
C GLY A 41 -9.77 -2.89 -10.28
N GLN A 42 -8.78 -3.24 -9.45
CA GLN A 42 -7.86 -4.35 -9.71
C GLN A 42 -8.32 -5.62 -8.99
N GLU A 43 -7.97 -6.79 -9.53
CA GLU A 43 -8.21 -8.07 -8.86
C GLU A 43 -7.42 -8.06 -7.54
N VAL A 44 -8.08 -8.41 -6.42
CA VAL A 44 -7.52 -8.27 -5.06
C VAL A 44 -6.21 -9.07 -4.96
N ASP A 45 -5.09 -8.35 -4.94
CA ASP A 45 -3.77 -8.94 -4.78
C ASP A 45 -3.53 -9.28 -3.31
N LEU A 46 -3.12 -10.52 -3.03
CA LEU A 46 -2.72 -10.97 -1.69
C LEU A 46 -1.67 -10.04 -1.04
N ALA A 47 -0.85 -9.36 -1.84
CA ALA A 47 0.08 -8.34 -1.37
C ALA A 47 -0.61 -7.12 -0.77
N VAL A 48 -1.75 -6.69 -1.33
CA VAL A 48 -2.57 -5.58 -0.80
C VAL A 48 -3.18 -5.98 0.53
N GLU A 49 -3.74 -7.19 0.64
CA GLU A 49 -4.30 -7.68 1.90
C GLU A 49 -3.25 -7.72 3.01
N PHE A 50 -2.06 -8.26 2.73
CA PHE A 50 -0.98 -8.29 3.71
C PHE A 50 -0.46 -6.90 4.08
N ALA A 51 -0.39 -5.97 3.13
CA ALA A 51 0.02 -4.59 3.43
C ALA A 51 -0.99 -3.91 4.35
N LEU A 52 -2.29 -4.06 4.08
CA LEU A 52 -3.37 -3.52 4.91
C LEU A 52 -3.36 -4.13 6.32
N ASP A 53 -3.21 -5.45 6.43
CA ASP A 53 -3.15 -6.13 7.73
C ASP A 53 -1.91 -5.77 8.54
N MET A 54 -0.79 -5.43 7.89
CA MET A 54 0.42 -4.97 8.58
C MET A 54 0.29 -3.55 9.11
N LEU A 55 -0.48 -2.69 8.43
CA LEU A 55 -0.61 -1.26 8.77
C LEU A 55 -1.68 -0.96 9.83
N ARG A 56 -2.65 -1.87 10.00
CA ARG A 56 -3.70 -1.83 11.03
C ARG A 56 -3.14 -2.16 12.42
#